data_AF-A0A914KW25-F1
#
_entry.id   AF-A0A914KW25-F1
#
_cell.length_a   1.000
_cell.length_b   1.000
_cell.length_c   1.000
_cell.angle_alpha   90.00
_cell.angle_beta   90.00
_cell.angle_gamma   90.00
#
_symmetry.space_group_name_H-M   'P 1'
#
loop_
_entity.id
_entity.type
_entity.pdbx_description
1 polymer ?
#
loop_
_entity_poly.entity_id
_entity_poly.type
_entity_poly.pdbx_seq_one_letter_code
_entity_poly.pdbx_strand_id
1 'polypeptide(L)' 'MTRKYNWHEITGNLRKYNDTPLIYMHLDGKNNFDDYNEYGYPFGGWERPTMKGYENKETCEINMAANIFIQTK' A
#
# COMPACT_ATOMS: atom_id res chain seq x y z
N MET A 1 -0.81 -5.69 -6.27
CA MET A 1 -0.57 -4.79 -5.12
C MET A 1 -0.98 -3.38 -5.55
N THR A 2 -1.54 -2.56 -4.65
CA THR A 2 -2.25 -1.34 -5.06
C THR A 2 -1.51 -0.08 -4.61
N ARG A 3 -1.27 0.86 -5.54
CA ARG A 3 -0.71 2.20 -5.27
C ARG A 3 -1.83 3.24 -5.15
N LYS A 4 -1.61 4.29 -4.34
CA LYS A 4 -2.65 5.27 -3.97
C LYS A 4 -3.18 6.03 -5.17
N TYR A 5 -2.24 6.51 -5.98
CA TYR A 5 -2.49 7.19 -7.23
C TYR A 5 -3.34 6.32 -8.17
N ASN A 6 -2.90 5.09 -8.43
CA ASN A 6 -3.61 4.16 -9.32
C ASN A 6 -5.03 3.83 -8.80
N TRP A 7 -5.20 3.67 -7.48
CA TRP A 7 -6.52 3.45 -6.91
C TRP A 7 -7.46 4.62 -7.16
N HIS A 8 -6.98 5.84 -6.91
CA HIS A 8 -7.75 7.05 -7.14
C HIS A 8 -8.10 7.21 -8.62
N GLU A 9 -7.13 7.04 -9.52
CA GLU A 9 -7.29 7.15 -10.97
C GLU A 9 -8.30 6.15 -11.53
N ILE A 10 -8.26 4.89 -11.08
CA ILE A 10 -9.13 3.82 -11.60
C ILE A 10 -10.55 3.87 -11.00
N THR A 11 -10.66 4.20 -9.69
CA THR A 11 -11.91 4.01 -8.94
C THR A 11 -12.60 5.29 -8.53
N GLY A 12 -11.97 6.46 -8.71
CA GLY A 12 -12.44 7.71 -8.13
C GLY A 12 -12.41 7.69 -6.59
N ASN A 13 -11.50 6.90 -6.00
CA ASN A 13 -11.39 6.65 -4.56
C ASN A 13 -12.62 5.94 -3.94
N LEU A 14 -13.16 4.92 -4.62
CA LEU A 14 -14.32 4.16 -4.18
C LEU A 14 -14.14 3.59 -2.77
N ARG A 15 -15.18 3.71 -1.92
CA ARG A 15 -15.13 3.26 -0.51
C ARG A 15 -15.69 1.86 -0.23
N LYS A 16 -16.27 1.22 -1.26
CA LYS A 16 -17.03 -0.03 -1.14
C LYS A 16 -16.25 -1.21 -0.53
N TYR A 17 -14.92 -1.18 -0.58
CA TYR A 17 -14.06 -2.29 -0.21
C TYR A 17 -13.26 -2.04 1.08
N ASN A 18 -13.58 -0.97 1.82
CA ASN A 18 -12.80 -0.54 2.99
C ASN A 18 -12.81 -1.52 4.18
N ASP A 19 -13.64 -2.56 4.12
CA ASP A 19 -13.73 -3.66 5.07
C ASP A 19 -12.76 -4.82 4.74
N THR A 20 -12.12 -4.79 3.58
CA THR A 20 -11.17 -5.83 3.15
C THR A 20 -9.72 -5.51 3.57
N PRO A 21 -8.82 -6.51 3.70
CA PRO A 21 -7.41 -6.25 3.94
C PRO A 21 -6.74 -5.47 2.80
N LEU A 22 -6.00 -4.41 3.13
CA LEU A 22 -5.29 -3.58 2.15
C LEU A 22 -3.79 -3.89 2.14
N ILE A 23 -3.26 -4.24 0.96
CA ILE A 23 -1.82 -4.24 0.67
C ILE A 23 -1.46 -2.92 -0.01
N TYR A 24 -0.85 -2.02 0.77
CA TYR A 24 -0.36 -0.72 0.34
C TYR A 24 1.06 -0.81 -0.23
N MET A 25 1.32 -0.22 -1.39
CA MET A 25 2.66 -0.17 -1.98
C MET A 25 3.26 1.22 -1.95
N HIS A 26 4.40 1.36 -1.28
CA HIS A 26 5.18 2.59 -1.27
C HIS A 26 6.65 2.27 -1.01
N LEU A 27 7.46 2.37 -2.06
CA LEU A 27 8.85 1.88 -2.09
C LEU A 27 9.83 2.92 -1.50
N ASP A 28 9.68 3.20 -0.21
CA ASP A 28 10.51 4.17 0.54
C ASP A 28 11.58 3.52 1.42
N GLY A 29 11.65 2.18 1.43
CA GLY A 29 12.55 1.42 2.31
C GLY A 29 12.15 1.43 3.78
N LYS A 30 11.00 2.00 4.15
CA LYS A 30 10.55 2.12 5.55
C LYS A 30 9.48 1.10 5.88
N ASN A 31 9.76 0.27 6.89
CA ASN A 31 8.86 -0.75 7.42
C ASN A 31 7.80 -0.19 8.40
N ASN A 32 7.24 0.98 8.11
CA ASN A 32 6.20 1.63 8.91
C ASN A 32 5.11 2.20 7.99
N PHE A 33 4.07 2.80 8.57
CA PHE A 33 2.92 3.36 7.82
C PHE A 33 2.81 4.88 7.95
N ASP A 34 3.88 5.58 8.34
CA ASP A 34 3.84 7.02 8.61
C ASP A 34 3.47 7.83 7.35
N ASP A 35 3.83 7.30 6.19
CA ASP A 35 3.57 7.85 4.85
C ASP A 35 2.14 7.62 4.34
N TYR A 36 1.37 6.72 4.98
CA TYR A 36 0.04 6.32 4.49
C TYR A 36 -0.92 7.52 4.32
N ASN A 37 -0.80 8.50 5.22
CA ASN A 37 -1.63 9.70 5.25
C ASN A 37 -1.00 10.93 4.57
N GLU A 38 0.22 10.84 4.03
CA GLU A 38 0.97 11.99 3.49
C GLU A 38 0.20 12.77 2.41
N TYR A 39 -0.57 12.04 1.59
CA TYR A 39 -1.36 12.64 0.50
C TYR A 39 -2.71 13.24 0.91
N GLY A 40 -3.04 13.30 2.21
CA GLY A 40 -4.21 14.02 2.72
C GLY A 40 -5.59 13.38 2.46
N TYR A 41 -5.66 12.23 1.79
CA TYR A 41 -6.90 11.45 1.64
C TYR A 41 -6.69 9.96 1.94
N PRO A 42 -7.66 9.24 2.50
CA PRO A 42 -7.54 7.79 2.71
C PRO A 42 -7.65 7.06 1.36
N PHE A 43 -6.86 5.99 1.21
CA PHE A 43 -7.09 4.98 0.18
C PHE A 43 -8.50 4.44 0.37
N GLY A 44 -9.40 4.59 -0.59
CA GLY A 44 -10.70 3.90 -0.65
C GLY A 44 -11.47 3.80 0.67
N GLY A 45 -11.35 4.76 1.58
CA GLY A 45 -11.96 4.72 2.91
C GLY A 45 -11.34 3.76 3.94
N TRP A 46 -10.21 3.10 3.64
CA TRP A 46 -9.43 2.33 4.62
C TRP A 46 -8.79 3.27 5.65
N GLU A 47 -9.08 3.04 6.94
CA GLU A 47 -8.45 3.79 8.03
C GLU A 47 -6.95 3.49 8.15
N ARG A 48 -6.57 2.23 7.91
CA ARG A 48 -5.19 1.74 7.97
C ARG A 48 -4.96 0.58 7.01
N PRO A 49 -3.78 0.46 6.40
CA PRO A 49 -3.42 -0.70 5.61
C PRO A 49 -3.10 -1.91 6.49
N THR A 50 -3.38 -3.12 5.99
CA THR A 50 -3.02 -4.37 6.68
C THR A 50 -1.56 -4.73 6.44
N MET A 51 -1.06 -4.42 5.25
CA MET A 51 0.29 -4.74 4.80
C MET A 51 0.89 -3.58 4.02
N LYS A 52 2.21 -3.36 4.12
CA LYS A 52 2.98 -2.45 3.25
C LYS A 52 4.07 -3.21 2.52
N GLY A 53 4.08 -3.15 1.20
CA GLY A 53 5.27 -3.47 0.42
C GLY A 53 6.12 -2.22 0.26
N TYR A 54 7.31 -2.22 0.88
CA TYR A 54 8.16 -1.02 1.00
C TYR A 54 9.50 -1.12 0.28
N GLU A 55 9.81 -2.26 -0.31
CA GLU A 55 11.05 -2.48 -1.03
C GLU A 55 10.84 -3.50 -2.14
N ASN A 56 11.46 -3.25 -3.29
CA ASN A 56 11.60 -4.21 -4.35
C ASN A 56 13.06 -4.67 -4.43
N LYS A 57 13.26 -5.95 -4.71
CA LYS A 57 14.56 -6.52 -4.97
C LYS A 57 14.55 -7.20 -6.32
N GLU A 58 15.58 -6.94 -7.08
CA GLU A 58 15.86 -7.66 -8.31
C GLU A 58 16.70 -8.89 -7.99
N THR A 59 16.27 -10.06 -8.44
CA THR A 59 17.03 -11.30 -8.30
C THR A 59 16.80 -12.13 -9.56
N CYS A 60 17.88 -12.55 -10.22
CA CYS A 60 17.82 -13.28 -11.47
C CYS A 60 16.91 -12.59 -12.52
N GLU A 61 17.06 -11.26 -12.69
CA GLU A 61 16.27 -10.44 -13.63
C GLU A 61 14.77 -10.37 -13.31
N ILE A 62 14.34 -10.87 -12.15
CA ILE A 62 12.96 -10.79 -11.67
C ILE A 62 12.89 -9.70 -10.60
N ASN A 63 12.01 -8.72 -10.81
CA ASN A 63 11.71 -7.67 -9.83
C ASN A 63 10.59 -8.14 -8.90
N MET A 64 10.91 -8.40 -7.63
CA MET A 64 9.95 -8.89 -6.62
C MET A 64 9.76 -7.86 -5.52
N ALA A 65 8.55 -7.77 -4.95
CA ALA A 65 8.37 -7.12 -3.66
C ALA A 65 9.13 -7.93 -2.61
N ALA A 66 10.24 -7.37 -2.14
CA ALA A 66 11.21 -8.10 -1.33
C ALA A 66 10.83 -8.11 0.15
N ASN A 67 10.21 -7.01 0.60
CA ASN A 67 9.86 -6.82 1.98
C ASN A 67 8.41 -6.37 2.13
N ILE A 68 7.67 -7.12 2.94
CA ILE A 68 6.28 -6.85 3.31
C ILE A 68 6.23 -6.67 4.83
N PHE A 69 5.81 -5.49 5.27
CA PHE A 69 5.49 -5.24 6.66
C PHE A 69 4.02 -5.58 6.91
N ILE A 70 3.73 -6.39 7.93
CA ILE A 70 2.37 -6.80 8.31
C ILE A 70 2.01 -6.08 9.60
N GLN A 71 0.85 -5.41 9.61
CA GLN A 71 0.31 -4.86 10.84
C GLN A 71 -0.26 -6.00 11.71
N THR A 72 0.43 -6.35 12.79
CA THR A 72 -0.13 -7.21 13.84
C THR A 72 -1.10 -6.37 14.69
N LYS A 73 -2.23 -6.97 15.07
CA LYS A 73 -3.25 -6.33 15.92
C LYS A 73 -2.69 -5.85 17.26
#